data_AF-A0AAU1YIT0-F1
#
_entry.id   AF-A0AAU1YIT0-F1
#
_cell.length_a   1.000
_cell.length_b   1.000
_cell.length_c   1.000
_cell.angle_alpha   90.00
_cell.angle_beta   90.00
_cell.angle_gamma   90.00
#
_symmetry.space_group_name_H-M   'P 1'
#
loop_
_entity.id
_entity.type
_entity.pdbx_description
1 polymer ?
#
loop_
_entity_poly.entity_id
_entity_poly.type
_entity_poly.pdbx_seq_one_letter_code
_entity_poly.pdbx_strand_id
1 'polypeptide(L)' 'MVDTTLEKMEAWRRVGFHRLFTGEDWKGTVRGAQWERDFAEVGVEVVYLPYTAHVSSTTLRKSIQVLIDTGSGR' A
#
# COMPACT_ATOMS: atom_id res chain seq x y z
N MET A 1 15.85 0.67 1.61
CA MET A 1 15.54 2.09 1.83
C MET A 1 14.08 2.13 2.24
N VAL A 2 13.81 2.09 3.56
CA VAL A 2 12.45 2.20 4.09
C VAL A 2 12.13 3.69 4.08
N ASP A 3 10.98 4.05 3.52
CA ASP A 3 10.51 5.43 3.47
C ASP A 3 10.17 5.89 4.90
N THR A 4 11.05 6.71 5.48
CA THR A 4 10.91 7.32 6.82
C THR A 4 10.12 8.63 6.78
N THR A 5 9.39 8.93 5.71
CA THR A 5 8.51 10.11 5.64
C THR A 5 7.28 9.88 6.51
N LEU A 6 7.47 10.07 7.82
CA LEU A 6 6.44 10.05 8.85
C LEU A 6 5.30 11.04 8.56
N GLU A 7 5.54 12.03 7.72
CA GLU A 7 4.60 13.11 7.39
C GLU A 7 4.16 13.00 5.92
N LYS A 8 3.12 12.22 5.60
CA LYS A 8 2.58 12.14 4.22
C LYS A 8 2.17 13.52 3.66
N MET A 9 1.92 14.50 4.52
CA MET A 9 1.72 15.90 4.15
C MET A 9 2.95 16.55 3.53
N GLU A 10 4.16 16.18 3.94
CA GLU A 10 5.40 16.65 3.29
C GLU A 10 5.53 16.08 1.87
N ALA A 11 5.17 14.81 1.69
CA ALA A 11 5.11 14.22 0.35
C ALA A 11 4.11 14.96 -0.55
N TRP A 12 2.95 15.34 -0.01
CA TRP A 12 1.99 16.17 -0.74
C TRP A 12 2.54 17.55 -1.10
N ARG A 13 3.22 18.25 -0.17
CA ARG A 13 3.83 19.56 -0.46
C ARG A 13 4.85 19.50 -1.59
N ARG A 14 5.52 18.36 -1.78
CA ARG A 14 6.52 18.16 -2.84
C ARG A 14 5.90 17.77 -4.19
N VAL A 15 4.84 16.98 -4.18
CA VAL A 15 4.31 16.34 -5.40
C VAL A 15 2.97 16.92 -5.86
N GLY A 16 2.14 17.42 -4.94
CA GLY A 16 0.83 18.00 -5.24
C GLY A 16 -0.18 16.96 -5.76
N PHE A 17 -0.21 15.75 -5.20
CA PHE A 17 -1.19 14.75 -5.59
C PHE A 17 -2.60 15.12 -5.07
N HIS A 18 -3.62 14.59 -5.74
CA HIS A 18 -5.03 14.78 -5.39
C HIS A 18 -5.64 13.55 -4.72
N ARG A 19 -4.94 12.41 -4.75
CA ARG A 19 -5.40 11.10 -4.26
C ARG A 19 -4.27 10.37 -3.55
N LEU A 20 -4.56 9.84 -2.37
CA LEU A 20 -3.67 8.95 -1.62
C LEU A 20 -4.24 7.53 -1.64
N PHE A 21 -3.55 6.59 -2.28
CA PHE A 21 -3.93 5.17 -2.23
C PHE A 21 -3.26 4.47 -1.05
N THR A 22 -4.04 3.76 -0.24
CA THR A 22 -3.54 2.99 0.89
C THR A 22 -4.35 1.70 1.08
N GLY A 23 -3.82 0.74 1.83
CA GLY A 23 -4.54 -0.51 2.13
C GLY A 23 -5.63 -0.31 3.18
N GLU A 24 -6.70 -1.10 3.12
CA GLU A 24 -7.80 -1.08 4.10
C GLU A 24 -7.33 -1.31 5.54
N ASP A 25 -6.15 -1.89 5.75
CA ASP A 25 -5.50 -2.07 7.06
C ASP A 25 -5.36 -0.76 7.85
N TRP A 26 -5.32 0.39 7.15
CA TRP A 26 -5.24 1.71 7.78
C TRP A 26 -6.61 2.34 8.06
N LYS A 27 -7.68 1.82 7.46
CA LYS A 27 -9.03 2.38 7.60
C LYS A 27 -9.52 2.18 9.04
N GLY A 28 -10.01 3.25 9.65
CA GLY A 28 -10.49 3.23 11.04
C GLY A 28 -9.40 3.23 12.12
N THR A 29 -8.12 3.18 11.74
CA THR A 29 -7.02 3.41 12.69
C THR A 29 -6.88 4.91 13.02
N VAL A 30 -6.26 5.24 14.16
CA VAL A 30 -5.96 6.64 14.54
C VAL A 30 -5.17 7.36 13.43
N ARG A 31 -4.23 6.65 12.81
CA ARG A 31 -3.37 7.20 11.74
C ARG A 31 -4.13 7.39 10.43
N GLY A 32 -4.98 6.43 10.05
CA GLY A 32 -5.83 6.56 8.87
C GLY A 32 -6.79 7.75 9.00
N ALA A 33 -7.45 7.87 10.16
CA ALA A 33 -8.34 8.99 10.45
C ALA A 33 -7.60 10.35 10.46
N GLN A 34 -6.33 10.37 10.88
CA GLN A 34 -5.50 11.57 10.80
C GLN A 34 -5.20 11.95 9.35
N TRP A 35 -4.84 10.99 8.50
CA TRP A 35 -4.66 11.25 7.07
C TRP A 35 -5.94 11.74 6.41
N GLU A 36 -7.09 11.12 6.69
CA GLU A 36 -8.38 11.59 6.16
C GLU A 36 -8.64 13.06 6.50
N ARG A 37 -8.35 13.48 7.74
CA ARG A 37 -8.50 14.88 8.16
C ARG A 37 -7.50 15.80 7.47
N ASP A 38 -6.22 15.51 7.61
CA ASP A 38 -5.14 16.38 7.12
C ASP A 38 -5.20 16.55 5.60
N PHE A 39 -5.57 15.48 4.87
CA PHE A 39 -5.71 15.52 3.42
C PHE A 39 -7.00 16.17 2.94
N ALA A 40 -8.11 16.05 3.69
CA ALA A 40 -9.35 16.74 3.35
C ALA A 40 -9.16 18.27 3.35
N GLU A 41 -8.34 18.81 4.26
CA GLU A 41 -8.03 20.26 4.30
C GLU A 41 -7.36 20.78 3.03
N VAL A 42 -6.66 19.91 2.31
CA VAL A 42 -5.95 20.24 1.07
C VAL A 42 -6.61 19.67 -0.19
N GLY A 43 -7.85 19.17 -0.08
CA GLY A 43 -8.62 18.63 -1.20
C GLY A 43 -8.12 17.28 -1.72
N VAL A 44 -7.38 16.54 -0.90
CA VAL A 44 -6.87 15.20 -1.22
C VAL A 44 -7.81 14.14 -0.65
N GLU A 45 -8.18 13.17 -1.49
CA GLU A 45 -9.02 12.04 -1.08
C GLU A 45 -8.14 10.82 -0.76
N VAL A 46 -8.39 10.18 0.39
CA VAL A 46 -7.75 8.93 0.79
C VAL A 46 -8.59 7.75 0.29
N VAL A 47 -8.01 6.97 -0.62
CA VAL A 47 -8.65 5.82 -1.25
C VAL A 47 -8.09 4.54 -0.64
N TYR A 48 -8.96 3.77 0.02
CA TYR A 48 -8.62 2.49 0.61
C TYR A 48 -8.85 1.35 -0.39
N LEU A 49 -7.78 0.61 -0.69
CA LEU A 49 -7.83 -0.57 -1.51
C LEU A 49 -8.06 -1.80 -0.62
N PRO A 50 -8.98 -2.70 -0.99
CA PRO A 50 -9.22 -3.92 -0.24
C PRO A 50 -7.95 -4.76 -0.20
N TYR A 51 -7.70 -5.38 0.95
CA TYR A 51 -6.62 -6.30 1.17
C TYR A 51 -6.86 -7.53 0.28
N THR A 52 -5.96 -7.74 -0.68
CA THR A 52 -6.02 -8.94 -1.52
C THR A 52 -5.63 -10.14 -0.68
N ALA A 53 -6.62 -10.84 -0.12
CA ALA A 53 -6.42 -11.99 0.77
C ALA A 53 -5.61 -13.14 0.15
N HIS A 54 -5.46 -13.21 -1.18
CA HIS A 54 -5.00 -14.40 -1.87
C HIS A 54 -3.65 -14.31 -2.59
N VAL A 55 -2.97 -13.17 -2.61
CA VAL A 55 -1.63 -13.09 -3.24
C VAL A 55 -0.58 -12.69 -2.20
N SER A 56 -0.34 -13.60 -1.24
CA SER A 56 0.84 -13.45 -0.40
C SER A 56 2.08 -13.69 -1.25
N SER A 57 3.10 -12.87 -1.08
CA SER A 57 4.40 -13.08 -1.74
C SER A 57 5.01 -14.45 -1.38
N THR A 58 4.61 -15.03 -0.24
CA THR A 58 4.93 -16.41 0.16
C THR A 58 4.26 -17.44 -0.76
N THR A 59 2.98 -17.28 -1.05
CA THR A 59 2.22 -18.15 -1.97
C THR A 59 2.81 -18.05 -3.38
N LEU A 60 3.08 -16.84 -3.85
CA LEU A 60 3.67 -16.61 -5.17
C LEU A 60 5.05 -17.27 -5.32
N ARG A 61 5.94 -17.09 -4.33
CA ARG A 61 7.27 -17.72 -4.34
C ARG A 61 7.18 -19.25 -4.32
N LYS A 62 6.26 -19.83 -3.53
CA LYS A 62 6.02 -21.28 -3.51
C LYS A 62 5.57 -21.80 -4.87
N SER A 63 4.62 -21.13 -5.52
CA SER A 63 4.14 -21.51 -6.86
C SER A 63 5.24 -21.43 -7.92
N ILE A 64 6.08 -20.39 -7.88
CA ILE A 64 7.22 -20.25 -8.80
C ILE A 64 8.27 -21.35 -8.57
N GLN A 65 8.57 -21.69 -7.31
CA GLN A 65 9.52 -22.76 -6.98
C GLN A 65 9.04 -24.11 -7.54
N VAL A 66 7.76 -24.44 -7.35
CA VAL A 66 7.17 -25.69 -7.90
C VAL A 66 7.31 -25.75 -9.43
N LEU A 67 7.10 -24.62 -10.13
CA LEU A 67 7.26 -24.57 -11.59
C LEU A 67 8.71 -24.73 -12.03
N ILE A 68 9.67 -24.16 -11.30
CA ILE A 68 11.11 -24.32 -11.56
C ILE A 68 11.53 -25.78 -11.35
N ASP A 69 11.11 -26.40 -10.24
CA ASP A 69 11.45 -27.79 -9.90
C ASP A 69 10.83 -28.77 -10.90
N THR A 70 9.61 -28.49 -11.39
CA THR A 70 8.92 -29.32 -12.40
C THR A 70 9.51 -29.10 -13.81
N GLY A 71 10.06 -27.92 -14.09
CA GLY A 71 10.68 -27.57 -15.37
C GLY A 71 12.12 -28.04 -15.54
N SER A 72 12.84 -28.30 -14.45
CA SER A 72 14.26 -28.69 -14.47
C SER A 72 14.49 -30.21 -14.67
N GLY A 73 13.44 -30.99 -14.89
CA GLY A 73 13.47 -32.44 -15.10
C GLY A 73 13.34 -32.90 -16.56
N ARG A 74 13.55 -32.03 -17.54
CA ARG A 74 13.58 -32.39 -18.97
C ARG A 74 14.88 -31.96 -19.64
#